data_AF-A0A2X0ICM2-F1
#
_entry.id   AF-A0A2X0ICM2-F1
#
_cell.length_a   1.000
_cell.length_b   1.000
_cell.length_c   1.000
_cell.angle_alpha   90.00
_cell.angle_beta   90.00
_cell.angle_gamma   90.00
#
_symmetry.space_group_name_H-M   'P 1'
#
loop_
_entity.id
_entity.type
_entity.pdbx_description
1 polymer ?
#
loop_
_entity_poly.entity_id
_entity_poly.type
_entity_poly.pdbx_seq_one_letter_code
_entity_poly.pdbx_strand_id
1 'polypeptide(L)'
;MRREADPEYDERGRSGVKQAREAQLRLAAVVGEIEGLYTAWLRARGPARRRRLLLELATAGTKLATESARATTPEPYQLPRTRRTRRTLAAQRGADWLTDRFDDAEQ
;
A
#
# COMPACT_ATOMS: atom_id res chain seq x y z
N MET A 1 33.32 32.53 7.03
CA MET A 1 32.26 31.78 7.73
C MET A 1 31.91 30.53 6.94
N ARG A 2 32.36 29.36 7.38
CA ARG A 2 31.95 28.05 6.84
C ARG A 2 30.70 27.64 7.61
N ARG A 3 29.56 27.45 6.94
CA ARG A 3 28.40 26.79 7.58
C ARG A 3 28.80 25.34 7.78
N GLU A 4 29.09 24.96 9.02
CA GLU A 4 29.13 23.56 9.41
C GLU A 4 27.70 23.03 9.23
N ALA A 5 27.54 22.10 8.29
CA ALA A 5 26.27 21.40 8.11
C ALA A 5 26.14 20.45 9.30
N ASP A 6 25.15 20.69 10.16
CA ASP A 6 24.83 19.81 11.28
C ASP A 6 24.57 18.38 10.76
N PRO A 7 25.38 17.38 11.14
CA PRO A 7 25.24 16.01 10.65
C PRO A 7 23.93 15.34 11.11
N GLU A 8 23.34 15.83 12.20
CA GLU A 8 22.11 15.30 12.79
C GLU A 8 20.85 15.61 11.94
N TYR A 9 20.94 16.57 11.02
CA TYR A 9 19.85 16.93 10.10
C TYR A 9 19.78 15.98 8.87
N ASP A 10 20.91 15.45 8.43
CA ASP A 10 21.01 14.56 7.26
C ASP A 10 20.57 13.12 7.60
N GLU A 11 20.92 12.61 8.78
CA GLU A 11 20.55 11.25 9.19
C GLU A 11 19.05 11.06 9.42
N ARG A 12 18.38 12.05 10.03
CA ARG A 12 16.92 12.02 10.24
C ARG A 12 16.16 12.07 8.91
N GLY A 13 16.57 12.94 7.98
CA GLY A 13 15.97 13.01 6.64
C GLY A 13 16.19 11.74 5.83
N ARG A 14 17.39 11.15 5.90
CA ARG A 14 17.73 9.91 5.19
C ARG A 14 17.00 8.69 5.78
N SER A 15 16.77 8.67 7.08
CA SER A 15 15.96 7.64 7.76
C SER A 15 14.48 7.72 7.34
N GLY A 16 13.90 8.92 7.29
CA GLY A 16 12.53 9.14 6.82
C GLY A 16 12.30 8.67 5.38
N VAL A 17 13.22 9.00 4.45
CA VAL A 17 13.13 8.55 3.06
C VAL A 17 13.24 7.03 2.93
N LYS A 18 14.10 6.38 3.74
CA LYS A 18 14.20 4.90 3.77
C LYS A 18 12.89 4.27 4.26
N GLN A 19 12.29 4.80 5.32
CA GLN A 19 11.02 4.30 5.87
C GLN A 19 9.87 4.47 4.86
N ALA A 20 9.77 5.63 4.20
CA ALA A 20 8.76 5.89 3.17
C ALA A 20 8.90 4.93 1.97
N ARG A 21 10.14 4.69 1.52
CA ARG A 21 10.42 3.71 0.46
C ARG A 21 10.05 2.29 0.87
N GLU A 22 10.35 1.91 2.10
CA GLU A 22 9.99 0.59 2.62
C GLU A 22 8.48 0.40 2.69
N ALA A 23 7.74 1.42 3.17
CA ALA A 23 6.28 1.42 3.16
C ALA A 23 5.70 1.29 1.74
N GLN A 24 6.25 2.02 0.77
CA GLN A 24 5.86 1.90 -0.65
C GLN A 24 6.14 0.50 -1.21
N LEU A 25 7.24 -0.14 -0.82
CA LEU A 25 7.56 -1.51 -1.23
C LEU A 25 6.59 -2.52 -0.63
N ARG A 26 6.23 -2.38 0.65
CA ARG A 26 5.21 -3.22 1.31
C ARG A 26 3.86 -3.07 0.62
N LEU A 27 3.39 -1.84 0.38
CA LEU A 27 2.16 -1.58 -0.37
C LEU A 27 2.20 -2.21 -1.77
N ALA A 28 3.29 -2.01 -2.51
CA ALA A 28 3.42 -2.59 -3.85
C ALA A 28 3.45 -4.13 -3.84
N ALA A 29 3.98 -4.75 -2.78
CA ALA A 29 3.97 -6.21 -2.62
C ALA A 29 2.55 -6.73 -2.39
N VAL A 30 1.77 -6.11 -1.49
CA VAL A 30 0.38 -6.50 -1.23
C VAL A 30 -0.50 -6.31 -2.47
N VAL A 31 -0.31 -5.23 -3.23
CA VAL A 31 -1.01 -5.04 -4.52
C VAL A 31 -0.66 -6.16 -5.50
N GLY A 32 0.61 -6.56 -5.58
CA GLY A 32 1.04 -7.70 -6.40
C GLY A 32 0.39 -9.02 -5.98
N GLU A 33 0.26 -9.27 -4.67
CA GLU A 33 -0.45 -10.44 -4.11
C GLU A 33 -1.91 -10.45 -4.57
N ILE A 34 -2.64 -9.33 -4.44
CA ILE A 34 -4.04 -9.20 -4.87
C ILE A 34 -4.18 -9.46 -6.37
N GLU A 35 -3.33 -8.87 -7.21
CA GLU A 35 -3.36 -9.06 -8.66
C GLU A 35 -3.13 -10.52 -9.05
N GLY A 36 -2.19 -11.19 -8.38
CA GLY A 36 -1.91 -12.62 -8.56
C GLY A 36 -3.09 -13.50 -8.17
N LEU A 37 -3.66 -13.27 -6.98
CA LEU A 37 -4.82 -14.01 -6.47
C LEU A 37 -6.05 -13.81 -7.33
N TYR A 38 -6.32 -12.59 -7.79
CA TYR A 38 -7.42 -12.29 -8.70
C TYR A 38 -7.26 -13.00 -10.05
N THR A 39 -6.04 -12.97 -10.61
CA THR A 39 -5.74 -13.70 -11.85
C THR A 39 -5.91 -15.21 -11.68
N ALA A 40 -5.47 -15.76 -10.55
CA ALA A 40 -5.67 -17.17 -10.21
C ALA A 40 -7.15 -17.51 -10.06
N TRP A 41 -7.94 -16.62 -9.44
CA TRP A 41 -9.38 -16.78 -9.27
C TRP A 41 -10.13 -16.80 -10.60
N LEU A 42 -9.80 -15.89 -11.53
CA LEU A 42 -10.37 -15.87 -12.88
C LEU A 42 -10.13 -17.20 -13.63
N ARG A 43 -8.97 -17.82 -13.40
CA ARG A 43 -8.59 -19.09 -14.05
C ARG A 43 -8.99 -20.34 -13.27
N ALA A 44 -9.46 -20.20 -12.04
CA ALA A 44 -9.80 -21.33 -11.20
C ALA A 44 -11.05 -22.06 -11.71
N ARG A 45 -10.90 -23.37 -11.91
CA ARG A 45 -12.00 -24.29 -12.17
C ARG A 45 -12.42 -24.95 -10.85
N GLY A 46 -13.74 -25.03 -10.64
CA GLY A 46 -14.33 -25.65 -9.46
C GLY A 46 -14.68 -24.64 -8.34
N PRO A 47 -15.85 -24.81 -7.70
CA PRO A 47 -16.38 -23.85 -6.73
C PRO A 47 -15.53 -23.77 -5.45
N ALA A 48 -14.99 -24.90 -4.97
CA ALA A 48 -14.16 -24.93 -3.76
C ALA A 48 -12.89 -24.10 -3.89
N ARG A 49 -12.18 -24.24 -5.03
CA ARG A 49 -10.95 -23.48 -5.31
C ARG A 49 -11.25 -21.98 -5.46
N ARG A 50 -12.35 -21.63 -6.14
CA ARG A 50 -12.80 -20.23 -6.24
C ARG A 50 -13.11 -19.63 -4.88
N ARG A 51 -13.82 -20.37 -4.00
CA ARG A 51 -14.15 -19.92 -2.65
C ARG A 51 -12.90 -19.66 -1.81
N ARG A 52 -11.93 -20.57 -1.86
CA ARG A 52 -10.64 -20.39 -1.17
C ARG A 52 -9.90 -19.14 -1.66
N LEU A 53 -9.81 -18.93 -2.97
CA LEU A 53 -9.15 -17.75 -3.54
C LEU A 53 -9.88 -16.43 -3.20
N LEU A 54 -11.21 -16.46 -3.06
CA LEU A 54 -11.96 -15.29 -2.56
C LEU A 54 -11.63 -14.97 -1.10
N LEU A 55 -11.46 -15.99 -0.24
CA LEU A 55 -11.04 -15.78 1.14
C LEU A 55 -9.62 -15.21 1.20
N GLU A 56 -8.69 -15.77 0.41
CA GLU A 56 -7.31 -15.25 0.31
C GLU A 56 -7.31 -13.80 -0.21
N LEU A 57 -8.16 -13.45 -1.19
CA LEU A 57 -8.36 -12.08 -1.65
C LEU A 57 -8.88 -11.15 -0.54
N ALA A 58 -9.86 -11.60 0.25
CA ALA A 58 -10.37 -10.83 1.37
C ALA A 58 -9.28 -10.54 2.41
N THR A 59 -8.49 -11.57 2.76
CA THR A 59 -7.33 -11.41 3.65
C THR A 59 -6.30 -10.43 3.09
N ALA A 60 -5.99 -10.52 1.78
CA ALA A 60 -5.06 -9.58 1.14
C ALA A 60 -5.61 -8.14 1.12
N GLY A 61 -6.93 -7.97 0.98
CA GLY A 61 -7.61 -6.68 1.13
C GLY A 61 -7.43 -6.08 2.53
N THR A 62 -7.58 -6.88 3.59
CA THR A 62 -7.33 -6.43 4.97
C THR A 62 -5.87 -6.04 5.19
N LYS A 63 -4.92 -6.81 4.65
CA LYS A 63 -3.49 -6.46 4.68
C LYS A 63 -3.23 -5.12 3.98
N LEU A 64 -3.86 -4.88 2.84
CA LEU A 64 -3.72 -3.63 2.10
C LEU A 64 -4.20 -2.45 2.95
N ALA A 65 -5.39 -2.53 3.55
CA ALA A 65 -5.92 -1.49 4.42
C ALA A 65 -4.98 -1.18 5.60
N THR A 66 -4.40 -2.22 6.21
CA THR A 66 -3.44 -2.07 7.32
C THR A 66 -2.16 -1.36 6.86
N GLU A 67 -1.58 -1.74 5.73
CA GLU A 67 -0.37 -1.10 5.20
C GLU A 67 -0.65 0.33 4.70
N SER A 68 -1.83 0.56 4.14
CA SER A 68 -2.32 1.87 3.70
C SER A 68 -2.43 2.85 4.88
N ALA A 69 -3.00 2.41 6.00
CA ALA A 69 -3.12 3.23 7.21
C ALA A 69 -1.75 3.59 7.82
N ARG A 70 -0.77 2.68 7.72
CA ARG A 70 0.62 2.90 8.16
C ARG A 70 1.38 3.88 7.26
N ALA A 71 1.00 3.98 6.00
CA ALA A 71 1.66 4.82 5.01
C ALA A 71 1.23 6.30 5.06
N THR A 72 0.29 6.69 5.93
CA THR A 72 -0.18 8.07 6.14
C THR A 72 0.88 8.93 6.83
N THR A 73 2.04 9.10 6.18
CA THR A 73 3.00 10.17 6.46
C THR A 73 2.94 11.12 5.26
N PRO A 74 2.66 12.43 5.46
CA PRO A 74 2.48 13.36 4.36
C PRO A 74 3.82 13.65 3.68
N GLU A 75 4.15 12.88 2.66
CA GLU A 75 5.22 13.23 1.71
C GLU A 75 4.69 14.29 0.75
N PRO A 76 5.45 15.37 0.46
CA PRO A 76 5.05 16.39 -0.49
C PRO A 76 4.73 15.74 -1.84
N TYR A 77 3.53 16.07 -2.35
CA TYR A 77 2.92 15.50 -3.55
C TYR A 77 3.85 15.61 -4.78
N GLN A 78 4.69 14.59 -5.00
CA GLN A 78 5.43 14.42 -6.24
C GLN A 78 4.57 13.63 -7.22
N LEU A 79 4.32 14.21 -8.39
CA LEU A 79 3.56 13.55 -9.45
C LEU A 79 4.17 12.16 -9.75
N PRO A 80 3.36 11.10 -9.76
CA PRO A 80 3.86 9.73 -9.90
C PRO A 80 4.50 9.54 -11.28
N ARG A 81 5.84 9.51 -11.31
CA ARG A 81 6.64 9.37 -12.53
C ARG A 81 6.57 7.97 -13.15
N THR A 82 6.17 6.95 -12.39
CA THR A 82 6.17 5.56 -12.87
C THR A 82 4.78 4.92 -12.86
N ARG A 83 4.56 3.97 -13.77
CA ARG A 83 3.34 3.14 -13.82
C ARG A 83 3.08 2.42 -12.50
N ARG A 84 4.15 1.99 -11.81
CA ARG A 84 4.06 1.30 -10.52
C ARG A 84 3.52 2.24 -9.43
N THR A 85 4.08 3.45 -9.33
CA THR A 85 3.60 4.47 -8.39
C THR A 85 2.14 4.84 -8.64
N ARG A 86 1.72 4.94 -9.92
CA ARG A 86 0.31 5.18 -10.28
C ARG A 86 -0.62 4.06 -9.80
N ARG A 87 -0.23 2.78 -9.97
CA ARG A 87 -1.01 1.63 -9.47
C ARG A 87 -1.12 1.64 -7.95
N THR A 88 -0.01 1.91 -7.25
CA THR A 88 0.01 2.00 -5.79
C THR A 88 -0.93 3.09 -5.26
N LEU A 89 -0.91 4.29 -5.86
CA LEU A 89 -1.81 5.38 -5.46
C LEU A 89 -3.28 5.07 -5.73
N ALA A 90 -3.59 4.31 -6.79
CA ALA A 90 -4.96 3.85 -7.05
C ALA A 90 -5.41 2.82 -6.01
N ALA A 91 -4.52 1.91 -5.60
CA ALA A 91 -4.79 0.95 -4.54
C ALA A 91 -4.98 1.63 -3.17
N GLN A 92 -4.15 2.61 -2.83
CA GLN A 92 -4.29 3.43 -1.62
C GLN A 92 -5.67 4.09 -1.58
N ARG A 93 -6.06 4.81 -2.65
CA ARG A 93 -7.39 5.44 -2.73
C ARG A 93 -8.55 4.45 -2.61
N GLY A 94 -8.40 3.25 -3.18
CA GLY A 94 -9.40 2.19 -3.03
C GLY A 94 -9.50 1.66 -1.60
N ALA A 95 -8.37 1.56 -0.91
CA ALA A 95 -8.32 1.17 0.50
C ALA A 95 -8.93 2.26 1.40
N ASP A 96 -8.56 3.52 1.20
CA ASP A 96 -9.11 4.66 1.95
C ASP A 96 -10.64 4.71 1.83
N TRP A 97 -11.17 4.52 0.61
CA TRP A 97 -12.63 4.46 0.38
C TRP A 97 -13.30 3.26 1.06
N LEU A 98 -12.66 2.08 1.07
CA LEU A 98 -13.20 0.90 1.77
C LEU A 98 -13.24 1.14 3.28
N THR A 99 -12.16 1.68 3.85
CA THR A 99 -12.08 2.00 5.27
C THR A 99 -13.18 3.00 5.67
N ASP A 100 -13.28 4.13 4.96
CA ASP A 100 -14.29 5.17 5.20
C ASP A 100 -15.72 4.61 5.16
N ARG A 101 -16.01 3.74 4.18
CA ARG A 101 -17.34 3.14 4.00
C ARG A 101 -17.72 2.11 5.08
N PHE A 102 -16.75 1.44 5.68
CA PHE A 102 -17.01 0.37 6.65
C PHE A 102 -16.74 0.78 8.11
N ASP A 103 -16.02 1.88 8.35
CA ASP A 103 -15.89 2.50 9.68
C ASP A 103 -17.17 3.25 10.10
N ASP A 104 -17.94 3.78 9.15
CA ASP A 104 -19.26 4.42 9.41
C ASP A 104 -20.37 3.42 9.80
N ALA A 105 -20.14 2.11 9.67
CA ALA A 105 -21.15 1.08 9.97
C ALA A 105 -21.20 0.65 11.44
N GLU A 106 -20.31 1.17 12.30
CA GLU A 106 -20.25 0.86 13.74
C GLU A 106 -20.66 2.03 14.68
N GLN A 107 -21.24 3.12 14.15
CA GLN A 107 -21.85 4.20 14.95
C GLN A 107 -23.37 4.23 14.82
#